data_AF-A0A9E7R724-F1
#
_entry.id   AF-A0A9E7R724-F1
#
_cell.length_a   1.000
_cell.length_b   1.000
_cell.length_c   1.000
_cell.angle_alpha   90.00
_cell.angle_beta   90.00
_cell.angle_gamma   90.00
#
_symmetry.space_group_name_H-M   'P 1'
#
loop_
_entity.id
_entity.type
_entity.pdbx_description
1 polymer ?
#
loop_
_entity_poly.entity_id
_entity_poly.type
_entity_poly.pdbx_seq_one_letter_code
_entity_poly.pdbx_strand_id
1 'polypeptide(L)'
;MTSKNTEERTRDTESGRFESEISKEQVRMAVMAHADEPMTTSDVHDTVGGSRRTVLHYLQQLAENDEISVRKPSENYALWSRPKHVEQENDVETDGGTHRVDAVSADEFQF
;
A
#
# COMPACT_ATOMS: atom_id res chain seq x y z
N MET A 1 -5.27 -50.25 12.87
CA MET A 1 -6.45 -49.38 12.76
C MET A 1 -5.93 -47.95 12.79
N THR A 2 -5.85 -47.28 11.64
CA THR A 2 -5.23 -45.95 11.54
C THR A 2 -6.30 -44.97 11.09
N SER A 3 -6.89 -44.26 12.05
CA SER A 3 -7.91 -43.24 11.80
C SER A 3 -7.25 -42.00 11.21
N LYS A 4 -7.43 -41.76 9.91
CA LYS A 4 -7.20 -40.45 9.30
C LYS A 4 -8.40 -39.58 9.66
N ASN A 5 -8.25 -38.74 10.67
CA ASN A 5 -9.19 -37.67 10.97
C ASN A 5 -8.94 -36.56 9.94
N THR A 6 -9.57 -36.68 8.78
CA THR A 6 -9.59 -35.63 7.76
C THR A 6 -10.47 -34.53 8.31
N GLU A 7 -9.87 -33.48 8.88
CA GLU A 7 -10.56 -32.25 9.21
C GLU A 7 -11.30 -31.74 7.97
N GLU A 8 -12.61 -31.93 8.01
CA GLU A 8 -13.56 -31.52 7.01
C GLU A 8 -13.60 -29.99 7.00
N ARG A 9 -12.83 -29.37 6.10
CA ARG A 9 -12.94 -27.93 5.82
C ARG A 9 -14.37 -27.67 5.36
N THR A 10 -15.18 -27.10 6.26
CA THR A 10 -16.56 -26.69 6.00
C THR A 10 -16.57 -25.73 4.82
N ARG A 11 -17.04 -26.21 3.67
CA ARG A 11 -17.09 -25.45 2.43
C ARG A 11 -18.51 -24.90 2.34
N ASP A 12 -18.66 -23.59 2.49
CA ASP A 12 -19.98 -22.94 2.44
C ASP A 12 -20.56 -23.06 1.02
N THR A 13 -21.57 -23.92 0.86
CA THR A 13 -22.09 -24.36 -0.44
C THR A 13 -23.11 -23.42 -1.07
N GLU A 14 -23.44 -22.29 -0.44
CA GLU A 14 -24.56 -21.45 -0.91
C GLU A 14 -24.15 -20.31 -1.85
N SER A 15 -22.94 -19.76 -1.73
CA SER A 15 -22.57 -18.54 -2.47
C SER A 15 -21.45 -18.73 -3.50
N GLY A 16 -20.80 -19.89 -3.55
CA GLY A 16 -19.66 -20.15 -4.45
C GLY A 16 -18.47 -19.20 -4.24
N ARG A 17 -18.53 -18.38 -3.19
CA ARG A 17 -17.47 -17.48 -2.78
C ARG A 17 -16.65 -18.22 -1.75
N PHE A 18 -15.34 -18.28 -1.97
CA PHE A 18 -14.43 -18.56 -0.87
C PHE A 18 -14.64 -17.43 0.13
N GLU A 19 -15.26 -17.72 1.27
CA GLU A 19 -15.14 -16.85 2.43
C GLU A 19 -13.65 -16.69 2.65
N SER A 20 -13.15 -15.50 2.30
CA SER A 20 -11.81 -15.15 2.73
C SER A 20 -11.90 -15.14 4.24
N GLU A 21 -11.15 -16.03 4.89
CA GLU A 21 -11.10 -16.17 6.36
C GLU A 21 -10.80 -14.83 7.06
N ILE A 22 -10.34 -13.84 6.29
CA ILE A 22 -9.99 -12.48 6.73
C ILE A 22 -10.70 -11.41 5.87
N SER A 23 -11.14 -10.35 6.52
CA SER A 23 -11.77 -9.17 5.92
C SER A 23 -10.80 -7.98 5.82
N LYS A 24 -11.07 -7.05 4.87
CA LYS A 24 -10.32 -5.78 4.74
C LYS A 24 -10.34 -4.99 6.06
N GLU A 25 -11.45 -5.01 6.79
CA GLU A 25 -11.60 -4.30 8.07
C GLU A 25 -10.73 -4.91 9.17
N GLN A 26 -10.59 -6.23 9.24
CA GLN A 26 -9.67 -6.86 10.20
C GLN A 26 -8.21 -6.46 9.93
N VAL A 27 -7.81 -6.36 8.66
CA VAL A 27 -6.47 -5.86 8.28
C VAL A 27 -6.28 -4.42 8.69
N ARG A 28 -7.28 -3.55 8.46
CA ARG A 28 -7.26 -2.16 8.89
C ARG A 28 -7.12 -2.03 10.40
N MET A 29 -7.94 -2.77 11.16
CA MET A 29 -7.93 -2.76 12.62
C MET A 29 -6.59 -3.21 13.19
N ALA A 30 -5.94 -4.21 12.59
CA ALA A 30 -4.61 -4.65 13.00
C ALA A 30 -3.57 -3.53 12.86
N VAL A 31 -3.51 -2.86 11.69
CA VAL A 31 -2.60 -1.71 11.51
C VAL A 31 -2.95 -0.56 12.45
N MET A 32 -4.24 -0.31 12.67
CA MET A 32 -4.70 0.75 13.57
C MET A 32 -4.38 0.45 15.04
N ALA A 33 -4.35 -0.81 15.48
CA ALA A 33 -4.02 -1.17 16.84
C ALA A 33 -2.57 -0.80 17.21
N HIS A 34 -1.65 -0.88 16.23
CA HIS A 34 -0.23 -0.56 16.39
C HIS A 34 0.05 0.88 15.92
N ALA A 35 -0.43 1.84 16.69
CA ALA A 35 -0.29 3.27 16.40
C ALA A 35 1.16 3.75 16.35
N ASP A 36 1.95 3.24 17.29
CA ASP A 36 3.24 3.81 17.66
C ASP A 36 4.39 3.18 16.89
N GLU A 37 4.16 2.02 16.27
CA GLU A 37 5.17 1.27 15.54
C GLU A 37 4.65 0.80 14.17
N PRO A 38 5.34 1.15 13.07
CA PRO A 38 4.94 0.70 11.76
C PRO A 38 5.15 -0.81 11.61
N MET A 39 4.14 -1.50 11.08
CA MET A 39 4.15 -2.96 10.90
C MET A 39 4.58 -3.36 9.50
N THR A 40 5.21 -4.53 9.36
CA THR A 40 5.43 -5.13 8.04
C THR A 40 4.19 -5.90 7.59
N THR A 41 4.11 -6.24 6.29
CA THR A 41 3.08 -7.16 5.78
C THR A 41 3.11 -8.51 6.49
N SER A 42 4.28 -8.96 6.96
CA SER A 42 4.39 -10.23 7.72
C SER A 42 3.75 -10.08 9.10
N ASP A 43 4.01 -8.99 9.82
CA ASP A 43 3.45 -8.78 11.16
C ASP A 43 1.92 -8.67 11.12
N VAL A 44 1.38 -7.97 10.10
CA VAL A 44 -0.07 -7.87 9.90
C VAL A 44 -0.67 -9.24 9.55
N HIS A 45 0.02 -10.02 8.71
CA HIS A 45 -0.39 -11.39 8.40
C HIS A 45 -0.39 -12.29 9.64
N ASP A 46 0.63 -12.20 10.48
CA ASP A 46 0.74 -13.02 11.69
C ASP A 46 -0.32 -12.62 12.73
N THR A 47 -0.75 -11.35 12.71
CA THR A 47 -1.81 -10.82 13.59
C THR A 47 -3.21 -11.23 13.14
N VAL A 48 -3.51 -11.10 11.84
CA VAL A 48 -4.85 -11.31 11.28
C VAL A 48 -5.08 -12.75 10.81
N GLY A 49 -4.00 -13.47 10.52
CA GLY A 49 -4.02 -14.77 9.86
C GLY A 49 -4.31 -14.67 8.35
N GLY A 50 -4.57 -15.81 7.73
CA GLY A 50 -4.92 -15.91 6.32
C GLY A 50 -3.73 -15.87 5.35
N SER A 51 -3.99 -15.66 4.06
CA SER A 51 -2.92 -15.63 3.05
C SER A 51 -2.20 -14.29 3.03
N ARG A 52 -0.86 -14.31 3.10
CA ARG A 52 -0.01 -13.11 2.96
C ARG A 52 -0.32 -12.30 1.69
N ARG A 53 -0.72 -12.97 0.60
CA ARG A 53 -1.10 -12.31 -0.65
C ARG A 53 -2.39 -11.50 -0.51
N THR A 54 -3.38 -12.04 0.20
CA THR A 54 -4.65 -11.37 0.49
C THR A 54 -4.45 -10.18 1.42
N VAL A 55 -3.64 -10.35 2.48
CA VAL A 55 -3.28 -9.27 3.41
C VAL A 55 -2.60 -8.12 2.65
N LEU A 56 -1.60 -8.42 1.82
CA LEU A 56 -0.92 -7.40 1.01
C LEU A 56 -1.91 -6.65 0.09
N HIS A 57 -2.81 -7.38 -0.56
CA HIS A 57 -3.83 -6.79 -1.43
C HIS A 57 -4.73 -5.81 -0.68
N TYR A 58 -5.21 -6.19 0.52
CA TYR A 58 -6.03 -5.29 1.34
C TYR A 58 -5.24 -4.10 1.88
N LEU A 59 -3.97 -4.28 2.28
CA LEU A 59 -3.11 -3.16 2.69
C LEU A 59 -2.90 -2.15 1.56
N GLN A 60 -2.69 -2.62 0.33
CA GLN A 60 -2.58 -1.74 -0.84
C GLN A 60 -3.88 -0.96 -1.07
N GLN A 61 -5.03 -1.62 -1.05
CA GLN A 61 -6.32 -0.94 -1.17
C GLN A 61 -6.55 0.08 -0.05
N LEU A 62 -6.20 -0.26 1.20
CA LEU A 62 -6.34 0.67 2.33
C LEU A 62 -5.44 1.90 2.16
N ALA A 63 -4.22 1.71 1.65
CA ALA A 63 -3.31 2.83 1.39
C ALA A 63 -3.78 3.70 0.21
N GLU A 64 -4.35 3.11 -0.83
CA GLU A 64 -4.94 3.85 -1.97
C GLU A 64 -6.15 4.71 -1.56
N ASN A 65 -6.85 4.35 -0.49
CA ASN A 65 -7.99 5.10 0.06
C ASN A 65 -7.60 6.03 1.23
N ASP A 66 -6.29 6.27 1.44
CA ASP A 66 -5.75 7.06 2.56
C ASP A 66 -6.19 6.56 3.96
N GLU A 67 -6.65 5.31 4.07
CA GLU A 67 -7.08 4.70 5.32
C GLU A 67 -5.87 4.27 6.17
N ILE A 68 -4.72 4.00 5.55
CA ILE A 68 -3.43 3.70 6.19
C ILE A 68 -2.28 4.36 5.40
N SER A 69 -1.15 4.61 6.04
CA SER A 69 0.06 5.09 5.36
C SER A 69 1.03 3.94 5.07
N VAL A 70 1.65 3.99 3.89
CA VAL A 70 2.73 3.09 3.48
C VAL A 70 4.05 3.84 3.38
N ARG A 71 5.12 3.25 3.92
CA ARG A 71 6.51 3.72 3.75
C ARG A 71 7.35 2.58 3.19
N LYS A 72 8.09 2.84 2.11
CA LYS A 72 8.97 1.85 1.47
C LYS A 72 10.44 2.24 1.65
N PRO A 73 11.13 1.75 2.71
CA PRO A 73 12.55 2.05 2.90
C PRO A 73 13.45 1.34 1.87
N SER A 74 12.96 0.29 1.20
CA SER A 74 13.63 -0.37 0.09
C SER A 74 12.61 -0.93 -0.91
N GLU A 75 13.07 -1.32 -2.10
CA GLU A 75 12.21 -1.83 -3.18
C GLU A 75 11.34 -3.03 -2.76
N ASN A 76 11.86 -3.88 -1.87
CA ASN A 76 11.23 -5.13 -1.45
C ASN A 76 10.61 -5.08 -0.05
N TYR A 77 10.55 -3.90 0.57
CA TYR A 77 10.10 -3.78 1.96
C TYR A 77 9.11 -2.63 2.13
N ALA A 78 7.97 -2.93 2.74
CA ALA A 78 6.90 -1.97 3.00
C ALA A 78 6.51 -2.01 4.47
N LEU A 79 6.40 -0.81 5.04
CA LEU A 79 5.98 -0.54 6.40
C LEU A 79 4.61 0.14 6.36
N TRP A 80 3.68 -0.35 7.15
CA TRP A 80 2.28 0.06 7.20
C TRP A 80 2.00 0.68 8.57
N SER A 81 1.35 1.83 8.57
CA SER A 81 1.05 2.57 9.80
C SER A 81 -0.27 3.31 9.66
N ARG A 82 -0.77 3.87 10.76
CA ARG A 82 -1.89 4.80 10.72
C ARG A 82 -1.64 5.91 9.70
N PRO A 83 -2.69 6.48 9.09
CA PRO A 83 -2.55 7.60 8.21
C PRO A 83 -1.87 8.72 8.98
N LYS A 84 -0.65 9.07 8.58
CA LYS A 84 -0.01 10.28 9.10
C LYS A 84 -0.85 11.42 8.57
N HIS A 85 -1.26 12.33 9.44
CA HIS A 85 -1.81 13.60 9.01
C HIS A 85 -0.66 14.37 8.34
N VAL A 86 -0.41 14.06 7.08
CA VAL A 86 0.60 14.75 6.29
C VAL A 86 -0.01 16.11 5.98
N GLU A 87 0.46 17.15 6.67
CA GLU A 87 0.43 18.49 6.09
C GLU A 87 1.08 18.34 4.72
N GLN A 88 0.27 18.45 3.66
CA GLN A 88 0.70 18.29 2.29
C GLN A 88 1.71 19.39 1.96
N GLU A 89 3.00 19.16 2.23
CA GLU A 89 4.05 19.76 1.45
C GLU A 89 3.97 19.09 0.08
N ASN A 90 3.20 19.76 -0.76
CA ASN A 90 3.07 19.51 -2.17
C ASN A 90 4.47 19.63 -2.79
N ASP A 91 5.11 18.49 -3.09
CA ASP A 91 6.12 18.43 -4.15
C ASP A 91 5.39 18.59 -5.50
N VAL A 92 4.95 19.82 -5.74
CA VAL A 92 4.49 20.33 -7.02
C VAL A 92 5.73 20.73 -7.82
N GLU A 93 5.87 20.07 -8.97
CA GLU A 93 6.55 20.51 -10.19
C GLU A 93 8.07 20.72 -10.18
N THR A 94 8.75 19.99 -11.06
CA THR A 94 9.47 20.63 -12.18
C THR A 94 9.70 19.62 -13.31
N ASP A 95 8.66 19.42 -14.13
CA ASP A 95 8.87 19.16 -15.55
C ASP A 95 8.56 20.48 -16.27
N GLY A 96 9.58 21.20 -16.75
CA GLY A 96 9.35 22.50 -17.38
C GLY A 96 10.56 23.43 -17.51
N GLY A 97 11.35 23.22 -18.56
CA GLY A 97 11.89 24.34 -19.35
C GLY A 97 13.06 25.12 -18.77
N THR A 98 14.29 24.69 -19.09
CA THR A 98 15.40 25.65 -19.21
C THR A 98 15.22 26.43 -20.51
N HIS A 99 14.44 27.51 -20.42
CA HIS A 99 14.45 28.60 -21.37
C HIS A 99 15.84 29.26 -21.30
N ARG A 100 16.74 28.86 -22.20
CA ARG A 100 18.05 29.50 -22.31
C ARG A 100 17.89 30.77 -23.14
N VAL A 101 17.70 31.89 -22.44
CA VAL A 101 17.84 33.22 -23.01
C VAL A 101 19.33 33.51 -23.21
N ASP A 102 19.80 33.37 -24.44
CA ASP A 102 21.02 34.06 -24.89
C ASP A 102 20.62 34.93 -26.07
N ALA A 103 20.20 36.15 -25.74
CA ALA A 103 20.08 37.24 -26.69
C ALA A 103 21.50 37.69 -27.07
N VAL A 104 21.95 37.30 -28.26
CA VAL A 104 23.02 38.02 -28.97
C VAL A 104 22.40 38.60 -30.24
N SER A 105 22.06 39.88 -30.16
CA SER A 105 21.94 40.75 -31.32
C SER A 105 23.31 40.92 -31.96
N ALA A 106 23.40 40.65 -33.25
CA ALA A 106 24.16 41.44 -34.22
C ALA A 106 23.90 40.87 -35.63
N ASP A 107 22.79 41.27 -36.25
CA ASP A 107 22.71 41.33 -37.71
C ASP A 107 22.24 42.73 -38.07
N GLU A 108 23.23 43.62 -38.13
CA GLU A 108 23.11 44.96 -38.68
C GLU A 108 22.99 44.80 -40.21
N PHE A 109 21.74 44.82 -40.68
CA PHE A 109 21.43 45.11 -42.09
C PHE A 109 21.99 46.49 -42.43
N GLN A 110 23.01 46.55 -43.29
CA GLN A 110 23.30 47.71 -44.12
C GLN A 110 22.84 47.42 -45.56
N PHE A 111 22.24 48.47 -46.13
CA PHE A 111 21.59 48.59 -47.44
C PHE A 111 22.44 48.16 -48.63
#